data_AF-K1U959-F1
#
_entry.id   AF-K1U959-F1
#
_cell.length_a   1.000
_cell.length_b   1.000
_cell.length_c   1.000
_cell.angle_alpha   90.00
_cell.angle_beta   90.00
_cell.angle_gamma   90.00
#
_symmetry.space_group_name_H-M   'P 1'
#
loop_
_entity.id
_entity.type
_entity.pdbx_description
1 polymer ?
#
loop_
_entity_poly.entity_id
_entity_poly.type
_entity_poly.pdbx_seq_one_letter_code
_entity_poly.pdbx_strand_id
1 'polypeptide(L)' 'MKRCKITILKTTLNEDLAREYAGPGFTKCPMMREGQVFYADYAKPDGFCDEAWKAVYQYVFALAHGAGNFLFRRLDR' A
#
# COMPACT_ATOMS: atom_id res chain seq x y z
N MET A 1 17.59 12.56 -1.44
CA MET A 1 16.45 11.84 -2.06
C MET A 1 15.18 12.64 -1.88
N LYS A 2 14.23 12.52 -2.81
CA LYS A 2 12.90 13.13 -2.68
C LYS A 2 12.06 12.32 -1.69
N ARG A 3 11.18 12.99 -0.94
CA ARG A 3 10.18 12.31 -0.11
C ARG A 3 8.92 12.03 -0.92
N CYS A 4 8.52 10.76 -0.94
CA CYS A 4 7.27 10.30 -1.53
C CYS A 4 6.14 10.40 -0.50
N LYS A 5 4.98 10.90 -0.94
CA LYS A 5 3.74 10.87 -0.15
C LYS A 5 2.99 9.58 -0.46
N ILE A 6 2.73 8.78 0.56
CA ILE A 6 1.93 7.55 0.47
C ILE A 6 0.59 7.81 1.14
N THR A 7 -0.51 7.56 0.44
CA THR A 7 -1.86 7.74 1.00
C THR A 7 -2.63 6.42 0.90
N ILE A 8 -3.21 5.97 2.01
CA ILE A 8 -4.06 4.79 2.03
C ILE A 8 -5.42 5.19 1.44
N LEU A 9 -5.70 4.76 0.22
CA LEU A 9 -6.95 5.14 -0.47
C LEU A 9 -8.14 4.30 0.00
N LYS A 10 -7.95 2.98 0.12
CA LYS A 10 -9.01 2.04 0.45
C LYS A 10 -8.44 0.82 1.17
N THR A 11 -9.20 0.25 2.11
CA THR A 11 -8.94 -1.08 2.66
C THR A 11 -9.99 -2.05 2.14
N THR A 12 -9.55 -3.19 1.64
CA THR A 12 -10.42 -4.18 0.97
C THR A 12 -10.40 -5.51 1.71
N LEU A 13 -11.53 -6.19 1.68
CA LEU A 13 -11.69 -7.57 2.10
C LEU A 13 -12.42 -8.27 0.94
N ASN A 14 -11.93 -9.44 0.53
CA ASN A 14 -12.69 -10.29 -0.38
C ASN A 14 -13.73 -11.03 0.46
N GLU A 15 -14.99 -10.56 0.41
CA GLU A 15 -16.06 -11.07 1.27
C GLU A 15 -16.43 -12.52 0.99
N ASP A 16 -16.36 -12.95 -0.27
CA ASP A 16 -16.68 -14.32 -0.66
C ASP A 16 -15.66 -15.30 -0.09
N LEU A 17 -14.37 -15.01 -0.27
CA LEU A 17 -13.29 -15.81 0.28
C LEU A 17 -13.25 -15.75 1.81
N ALA A 18 -13.55 -14.59 2.40
CA ALA A 18 -13.61 -14.46 3.86
C ALA A 18 -14.74 -15.31 4.45
N ARG A 19 -15.89 -15.40 3.76
CA ARG A 19 -17.02 -16.22 4.20
C ARG A 19 -16.72 -17.72 4.10
N GLU A 20 -16.01 -18.14 3.04
CA GLU A 20 -15.73 -19.55 2.79
C GLU A 20 -14.55 -20.09 3.63
N TYR A 21 -13.50 -19.29 3.81
CA TYR A 21 -12.23 -19.76 4.36
C TYR A 21 -11.78 -19.11 5.67
N ALA A 22 -12.35 -17.96 6.06
CA ALA A 22 -11.86 -17.25 7.23
C ALA A 22 -12.56 -17.66 8.53
N GLY A 23 -11.85 -17.49 9.64
CA GLY A 23 -12.40 -17.72 10.98
C GLY A 23 -13.42 -16.63 11.39
N PRO A 24 -14.25 -16.92 12.42
CA PRO A 24 -15.18 -15.94 12.97
C PRO A 24 -14.47 -14.63 13.35
N GLY A 25 -15.06 -13.49 12.97
CA GLY A 25 -14.50 -12.17 13.27
C GLY A 25 -13.36 -11.70 12.36
N PHE A 26 -13.08 -12.42 11.26
CA PHE A 26 -12.11 -11.96 10.26
C PHE A 26 -12.64 -10.70 9.54
N THR A 27 -11.83 -9.65 9.55
CA THR A 27 -12.18 -8.34 8.99
C THR A 27 -11.00 -7.75 8.21
N LYS A 28 -11.19 -6.55 7.65
CA LYS A 28 -10.12 -5.80 6.96
C LYS A 28 -8.94 -5.56 7.90
N CYS A 29 -7.74 -5.39 7.32
CA CYS A 29 -6.53 -5.10 8.09
C CYS A 29 -6.75 -3.90 9.04
N PRO A 30 -6.61 -4.08 10.36
CA PRO A 30 -6.86 -3.01 11.33
C PRO A 30 -5.68 -2.03 11.46
N MET A 31 -4.51 -2.39 10.95
CA MET A 31 -3.29 -1.57 11.10
C MET A 31 -3.33 -0.29 10.26
N MET A 32 -3.95 -0.35 9.08
CA MET A 32 -4.03 0.76 8.14
C MET A 32 -5.47 1.29 8.06
N ARG A 33 -5.63 2.61 7.95
CA ARG A 33 -6.92 3.30 7.87
C ARG A 33 -6.97 4.15 6.61
N GLU A 34 -8.13 4.17 5.96
CA GLU A 34 -8.37 4.99 4.78
C GLU A 34 -8.12 6.48 5.10
N GLY A 35 -7.48 7.19 4.17
CA GLY A 35 -7.07 8.58 4.34
C GLY A 35 -5.77 8.80 5.11
N GLN A 36 -5.16 7.77 5.72
CA GLN A 36 -3.86 7.91 6.37
C GLN A 36 -2.78 8.30 5.35
N VAL A 37 -1.92 9.22 5.76
CA VAL A 37 -0.81 9.73 4.95
C VAL A 37 0.50 9.44 5.64
N PHE A 38 1.45 8.89 4.88
CA PHE A 38 2.82 8.66 5.30
C PHE A 38 3.77 9.36 4.32
N TYR A 39 4.98 9.65 4.81
CA TYR A 39 6.06 10.18 3.98
C TYR A 39 7.25 9.26 4.12
N ALA A 40 7.80 8.82 2.99
CA ALA A 40 8.93 7.90 2.95
C ALA A 40 9.86 8.23 1.79
N ASP A 41 11.10 7.77 1.86
CA ASP A 41 12.09 7.89 0.81
C ASP A 41 12.57 6.51 0.35
N TYR A 42 13.44 5.85 1.13
CA TYR A 42 13.80 4.43 1.00
C TYR A 42 13.50 3.65 2.28
N ALA A 43 13.40 4.32 3.41
CA ALA A 43 13.08 3.67 4.67
C ALA A 43 11.56 3.52 4.81
N LYS A 44 11.14 2.40 5.42
CA LYS A 44 9.75 2.19 5.80
C LYS A 44 9.34 3.28 6.79
N PRO A 45 8.21 3.99 6.58
CA PRO A 45 7.75 4.97 7.56
C PRO A 45 7.26 4.29 8.85
N ASP A 46 7.45 4.96 9.98
CA ASP A 46 6.98 4.47 11.28
C ASP A 46 5.46 4.25 11.28
N GLY A 47 5.04 3.13 11.87
CA GLY A 47 3.64 2.74 11.91
C GLY A 47 3.08 2.19 10.60
N PHE A 48 3.88 2.07 9.54
CA PHE A 48 3.46 1.42 8.30
C PHE A 48 3.62 -0.11 8.38
N CYS A 49 2.65 -0.83 7.82
CA CYS A 49 2.62 -2.28 7.82
C CYS A 49 3.79 -2.86 7.00
N ASP A 50 4.53 -3.81 7.57
CA ASP A 50 5.69 -4.44 6.94
C ASP A 50 5.35 -5.16 5.63
N GLU A 51 4.26 -5.92 5.60
CA GLU A 51 3.84 -6.63 4.40
C GLU A 51 3.37 -5.67 3.30
N ALA A 52 2.66 -4.61 3.68
CA ALA A 52 2.29 -3.55 2.75
C ALA A 52 3.54 -2.84 2.20
N TRP A 53 4.57 -2.64 3.02
CA TRP A 53 5.81 -1.97 2.62
C TRP A 53 6.54 -2.75 1.54
N LYS A 54 6.66 -4.08 1.68
CA LYS A 54 7.30 -4.94 0.67
C LYS A 54 6.69 -4.76 -0.72
N ALA A 55 5.37 -4.58 -0.79
CA ALA A 55 4.66 -4.39 -2.06
C ALA A 55 4.96 -3.04 -2.72
N VAL A 56 5.15 -1.98 -1.92
CA VAL A 56 5.30 -0.60 -2.42
C VAL A 56 6.75 -0.11 -2.47
N TYR A 57 7.67 -0.74 -1.73
CA TYR A 57 9.06 -0.31 -1.53
C TYR A 57 9.77 0.00 -2.85
N GLN A 58 9.69 -0.91 -3.83
CA GLN A 58 10.35 -0.74 -5.12
C GLN A 58 9.94 0.55 -5.84
N TYR A 59 8.67 0.92 -5.76
CA TYR A 59 8.14 2.14 -6.40
C TYR A 59 8.57 3.38 -5.62
N VAL A 60 8.47 3.33 -4.29
CA VAL A 60 8.87 4.43 -3.41
C VAL A 60 10.36 4.71 -3.54
N PHE A 61 11.19 3.66 -3.51
CA PHE A 61 12.63 3.74 -3.74
C PHE A 61 12.94 4.43 -5.07
N ALA A 62 12.33 3.98 -6.17
CA ALA A 62 12.64 4.53 -7.47
C ALA A 62 12.14 5.98 -7.64
N LEU A 63 10.93 6.31 -7.16
CA LEU A 63 10.41 7.69 -7.12
C LEU A 63 11.30 8.63 -6.29
N ALA A 64 11.77 8.17 -5.13
CA ALA A 64 12.65 8.94 -4.25
C ALA A 64 14.02 9.25 -4.88
N HIS A 65 14.48 8.39 -5.78
CA HIS A 65 15.72 8.55 -6.56
C HIS A 65 15.51 9.30 -7.88
N GLY A 66 14.32 9.86 -8.13
CA GLY A 66 14.06 10.72 -9.29
C GLY A 66 13.65 9.97 -10.55
N ALA A 67 13.26 8.70 -10.45
CA ALA A 67 12.51 8.06 -11.52
C ALA A 67 11.24 8.88 -11.82
N GLY A 68 10.90 8.99 -13.11
CA GLY A 68 9.72 9.71 -13.58
C GLY A 68 8.41 8.98 -13.26
N ASN A 69 7.32 9.39 -13.91
CA ASN A 69 6.02 8.74 -13.74
C ASN A 69 6.12 7.24 -14.09
N PHE A 70 5.87 6.38 -13.10
CA PHE A 70 5.56 4.97 -13.30
C PHE A 70 4.19 4.89 -13.95
N LEU A 71 4.15 5.03 -15.28
CA LEU A 71 2.96 4.75 -16.06
C LEU A 71 2.76 3.23 -16.07
N PHE A 72 2.04 2.72 -15.07
CA PHE A 72 1.27 1.50 -15.26
C PHE A 72 0.14 1.88 -16.22
N ARG A 73 0.44 1.94 -17.52
CA ARG A 73 -0.60 2.02 -18.53
C ARG A 73 -1.37 0.71 -18.38
N ARG A 74 -2.53 0.80 -17.71
CA ARG A 74 -3.63 -0.15 -17.86
C ARG A 74 -3.69 -0.44 -19.36
N LEU A 75 -3.39 -1.67 -19.76
CA LEU A 75 -3.81 -2.13 -21.08
C LEU A 75 -5.33 -1.98 -21.02
N ASP A 76 -5.85 -0.92 -21.64
CA ASP A 76 -7.26 -0.78 -21.89
C ASP A 76 -7.69 -2.00 -22.72
N ARG A 77 -8.35 -2.92 -22.03
CA ARG A 77 -9.28 -3.90 -22.57
C ARG A 77 -10.52 -3.89 -21.70
#